data_AF-A0A7S7NWV9-F1
#
_entry.id   AF-A0A7S7NWV9-F1
#
_cell.length_a   1.000
_cell.length_b   1.000
_cell.length_c   1.000
_cell.angle_alpha   90.00
_cell.angle_beta   90.00
_cell.angle_gamma   90.00
#
_symmetry.space_group_name_H-M   'P 1'
#
loop_
_entity.id
_entity.type
_entity.pdbx_description
1 polymer ?
#
loop_
_entity_poly.entity_id
_entity_poly.type
_entity_poly.pdbx_seq_one_letter_code
_entity_poly.pdbx_strand_id
1 'polypeptide(L)'
;MTTTDSLCRHFSRMGARLKLRQPDARQGEKIRIDVGRDRVGEFFDIRYHAGIIPEVLDVRPDIHHLVLMVRDGRAKYKYLLGRDERHWFAAAVPGDGVRDVRSAMASLLPAEVEGRSYTRQGEWFFVRVRDVPPDALYFRHEPLSRGAGSKPHLCEELMRRGGTTVMVSPAHPNGIDAVEYQTLIASDPDAWRLNWRQMVRDAEVFARGDIRHRDHRTIRLNGWHRVYLNRERFAAHAPQIAFLD
;
A
#
# COMPACT_ATOMS: atom_id res chain seq x y z
N MET A 1 -0.34 32.05 13.80
CA MET A 1 -0.58 31.19 12.62
C MET A 1 -1.13 29.87 13.13
N THR A 2 -2.31 29.45 12.67
CA THR A 2 -2.93 28.21 13.18
C THR A 2 -2.21 26.98 12.63
N THR A 3 -2.32 25.83 13.31
CA THR A 3 -1.82 24.54 12.80
C THR A 3 -2.35 24.25 11.39
N THR A 4 -3.63 24.59 11.16
CA THR A 4 -4.32 24.48 9.86
C THR A 4 -3.63 25.31 8.78
N ASP A 5 -3.32 26.59 9.05
CA ASP A 5 -2.65 27.46 8.07
C ASP A 5 -1.25 26.93 7.71
N SER A 6 -0.55 26.37 8.69
CA SER A 6 0.77 25.77 8.48
C SER A 6 0.71 24.52 7.60
N LEU A 7 -0.25 23.64 7.84
CA LEU A 7 -0.48 22.47 6.99
C LEU A 7 -0.81 22.89 5.55
N CYS A 8 -1.80 23.77 5.36
CA CYS A 8 -2.19 24.25 4.03
C CYS A 8 -1.00 24.83 3.25
N ARG A 9 -0.13 25.60 3.91
CA ARG A 9 1.08 26.15 3.30
C ARG A 9 2.06 25.06 2.86
N HIS A 10 2.29 24.03 3.68
CA HIS A 10 3.19 22.92 3.32
C HIS A 10 2.68 22.11 2.12
N PHE A 11 1.38 21.79 2.09
CA PHE A 11 0.77 21.10 0.95
C PHE A 11 0.82 21.96 -0.31
N SER A 12 0.57 23.26 -0.18
CA SER A 12 0.69 24.20 -1.31
C SER A 12 2.13 24.25 -1.86
N ARG A 13 3.16 24.17 -1.00
CA ARG A 13 4.57 24.12 -1.42
C ARG A 13 4.89 22.90 -2.30
N MET A 14 4.30 21.73 -2.02
CA MET A 14 4.43 20.55 -2.89
C MET A 14 3.46 20.56 -4.08
N GLY A 15 2.68 21.63 -4.27
CA GLY A 15 1.70 21.75 -5.35
C GLY A 15 0.41 20.97 -5.12
N ALA A 16 0.14 20.55 -3.89
CA ALA A 16 -1.03 19.76 -3.53
C ALA A 16 -2.13 20.59 -2.89
N ARG A 17 -3.38 20.21 -3.17
CA ARG A 17 -4.56 20.73 -2.48
C ARG A 17 -4.82 19.89 -1.23
N LEU A 18 -5.28 20.54 -0.16
CA LEU A 18 -5.58 19.91 1.11
C LEU A 18 -7.02 20.27 1.55
N LYS A 19 -7.76 19.29 2.05
CA LYS A 19 -9.01 19.48 2.78
C LYS A 19 -8.88 18.81 4.14
N LEU A 20 -8.99 19.60 5.20
CA LEU A 20 -9.08 19.11 6.57
C LEU A 20 -10.54 18.97 6.96
N ARG A 21 -10.90 17.83 7.58
CA ARG A 21 -12.29 17.51 7.94
C ARG A 21 -12.36 16.88 9.33
N GLN A 22 -13.54 16.97 9.93
CA GLN A 22 -13.87 16.21 11.13
C GLN A 22 -13.95 14.71 10.78
N PRO A 23 -13.67 13.81 11.74
CA PRO A 23 -13.82 12.38 11.53
C PRO A 23 -15.30 12.03 11.32
N ASP A 24 -15.56 11.00 10.51
CA ASP A 24 -16.92 10.49 10.33
C ASP A 24 -17.38 9.77 11.60
N ALA A 25 -18.69 9.69 11.84
CA ALA A 25 -19.25 9.02 13.02
C ALA A 25 -18.85 7.53 13.14
N ARG A 26 -18.48 6.89 12.02
CA ARG A 26 -18.01 5.49 11.95
C ARG A 26 -16.50 5.35 11.87
N GLN A 27 -15.75 6.46 11.89
CA GLN A 27 -14.29 6.41 11.83
C GLN A 27 -13.75 5.93 13.18
N GLY A 28 -13.16 4.73 13.20
CA GLY A 28 -12.46 4.21 14.37
C GLY A 28 -11.00 4.69 14.47
N GLU A 29 -10.37 5.03 13.34
CA GLU A 29 -8.97 5.49 13.32
C GLU A 29 -8.84 6.94 13.79
N LYS A 30 -7.81 7.24 14.60
CA LYS A 30 -7.55 8.61 15.09
C LYS A 30 -7.22 9.60 13.97
N ILE A 31 -6.63 9.12 12.89
CA ILE A 31 -6.39 9.86 11.66
C ILE A 31 -6.66 8.95 10.46
N ARG A 32 -7.29 9.51 9.43
CA ARG A 32 -7.44 8.93 8.10
C ARG A 32 -6.91 9.92 7.06
N ILE A 33 -6.14 9.40 6.12
CA ILE A 33 -5.56 10.17 5.02
C ILE A 33 -5.94 9.48 3.72
N ASP A 34 -6.68 10.18 2.88
CA ASP A 34 -7.12 9.71 1.58
C ASP A 34 -6.76 10.72 0.48
N VAL A 35 -6.82 10.25 -0.76
CA VAL A 35 -6.78 11.13 -1.94
C VAL A 35 -8.17 11.19 -2.54
N GLY A 36 -8.81 12.36 -2.38
CA GLY A 36 -10.10 12.66 -2.98
C GLY A 36 -9.95 13.31 -4.35
N ARG A 37 -11.03 13.35 -5.13
CA ARG A 37 -11.11 14.07 -6.40
C ARG A 37 -12.40 14.88 -6.49
N ASP A 38 -12.29 16.10 -6.97
CA ASP A 38 -13.43 16.94 -7.34
C ASP A 38 -13.24 17.50 -8.75
N ARG A 39 -14.15 18.40 -9.17
CA ARG A 39 -14.13 19.06 -10.48
C ARG A 39 -12.86 19.87 -10.77
N VAL A 40 -12.10 20.27 -9.75
CA VAL A 40 -10.83 21.01 -9.90
C VAL A 40 -9.64 20.05 -9.96
N GLY A 41 -9.79 18.82 -9.45
CA GLY A 41 -8.75 17.80 -9.48
C GLY A 41 -8.62 17.06 -8.16
N GLU A 42 -7.51 16.36 -8.00
CA GLU A 42 -7.21 15.60 -6.79
C GLU A 42 -6.78 16.51 -5.62
N PHE A 43 -7.04 16.05 -4.40
CA PHE A 43 -6.67 16.71 -3.15
C PHE A 43 -6.45 15.67 -2.05
N PHE A 44 -5.60 15.98 -1.08
CA PHE A 44 -5.51 15.21 0.16
C PHE A 44 -6.71 15.51 1.06
N ASP A 45 -7.42 14.48 1.48
CA ASP A 45 -8.49 14.53 2.48
C ASP A 45 -7.93 13.97 3.79
N ILE A 46 -7.75 14.84 4.79
CA ILE A 46 -7.22 14.43 6.09
C ILE A 46 -8.31 14.64 7.14
N ARG A 47 -8.70 13.54 7.78
CA ARG A 47 -9.69 13.48 8.87
C ARG A 47 -9.01 13.05 10.14
N TYR A 48 -9.16 13.81 11.22
CA TYR A 48 -8.52 13.47 12.49
C TYR A 48 -9.37 13.91 13.69
N HIS A 49 -9.33 13.11 14.75
CA HIS A 49 -10.05 13.40 15.98
C HIS A 49 -9.47 14.63 16.71
N ALA A 50 -10.29 15.28 17.55
CA ALA A 50 -9.85 16.37 18.40
C ALA A 50 -8.65 15.95 19.27
N GLY A 51 -7.68 16.86 19.44
CA GLY A 51 -6.43 16.59 20.17
C GLY A 51 -5.32 15.95 19.35
N ILE A 52 -5.63 15.47 18.13
CA ILE A 52 -4.62 15.00 17.18
C ILE A 52 -4.05 16.20 16.42
N ILE A 53 -2.72 16.34 16.45
CA ILE A 53 -2.01 17.43 15.77
C ILE A 53 -1.05 16.83 14.73
N PRO A 54 -1.40 16.90 13.43
CA PRO A 54 -0.47 16.52 12.37
C PRO A 54 0.68 17.51 12.26
N GLU A 55 1.90 16.98 12.16
CA GLU A 55 3.16 17.70 12.05
C GLU A 55 3.83 17.34 10.73
N VAL A 56 4.32 18.33 9.99
CA VAL A 56 5.07 18.12 8.75
C VAL A 56 6.55 18.05 9.10
N LEU A 57 7.18 16.90 8.85
CA LEU A 57 8.60 16.71 9.15
C LEU A 57 9.51 17.23 8.04
N ASP A 58 9.09 17.05 6.78
CA ASP A 58 9.85 17.46 5.61
C ASP A 58 8.92 17.70 4.41
N VAL A 59 9.29 18.62 3.52
CA VAL A 59 8.60 18.91 2.26
C VAL A 59 9.64 19.09 1.17
N ARG A 60 9.47 18.35 0.08
CA ARG A 60 10.30 18.36 -1.11
C ARG A 60 9.48 18.78 -2.33
N PRO A 61 9.36 20.09 -2.59
CA PRO A 61 8.60 20.63 -3.72
C PRO A 61 9.05 20.12 -5.08
N ASP A 62 10.36 19.94 -5.25
CA ASP A 62 11.04 19.51 -6.48
C ASP A 62 10.56 18.14 -6.97
N ILE A 63 10.17 17.28 -6.04
CA ILE A 63 9.65 15.95 -6.33
C ILE A 63 8.19 15.79 -5.89
N HIS A 64 7.52 16.85 -5.43
CA HIS A 64 6.14 16.82 -4.94
C HIS A 64 5.88 15.82 -3.79
N HIS A 65 6.77 15.77 -2.80
CA HIS A 65 6.64 14.87 -1.64
C HIS A 65 6.68 15.61 -0.31
N LEU A 66 6.06 15.01 0.71
CA LEU A 66 5.99 15.50 2.08
C LEU A 66 5.93 14.31 3.04
N VAL A 67 6.54 14.46 4.22
CA VAL A 67 6.36 13.52 5.33
C VAL A 67 5.48 14.15 6.39
N LEU A 68 4.35 13.50 6.67
CA LEU A 68 3.44 13.84 7.75
C LEU A 68 3.67 12.89 8.93
N MET A 69 3.67 13.42 10.15
CA MET A 69 3.72 12.65 11.37
C MET A 69 2.54 13.02 12.27
N VAL A 70 1.97 12.03 12.93
CA VAL A 70 0.95 12.16 13.95
C VAL A 70 1.42 11.49 15.23
N ARG A 71 1.12 12.12 16.37
CA ARG A 71 1.40 11.56 17.70
C ARG A 71 0.15 10.94 18.28
N ASP A 72 0.30 9.76 18.85
CA ASP A 72 -0.71 9.11 19.66
C ASP A 72 -0.08 8.62 20.97
N GLY A 73 -0.21 9.42 22.02
CA GLY A 73 0.55 9.23 23.26
C GLY A 73 2.06 9.25 22.98
N ARG A 74 2.74 8.12 23.20
CA ARG A 74 4.17 7.96 22.88
C ARG A 74 4.44 7.49 21.45
N ALA A 75 3.43 6.93 20.77
CA ALA A 75 3.57 6.42 19.41
C ALA A 75 3.62 7.56 18.39
N LYS A 76 4.37 7.35 17.31
CA LYS A 76 4.51 8.28 16.18
C LYS A 76 4.15 7.57 14.90
N TYR A 77 3.01 7.90 14.32
CA TYR A 77 2.59 7.40 13.02
C TYR A 77 3.08 8.35 11.94
N LYS A 78 3.66 7.81 10.88
CA LYS A 78 4.23 8.59 9.78
C LYS A 78 3.66 8.16 8.45
N TYR A 79 3.56 9.13 7.56
CA TYR A 79 3.00 8.96 6.23
C TYR A 79 3.87 9.68 5.22
N LEU A 80 4.20 9.00 4.13
CA LEU A 80 4.74 9.63 2.94
C LEU A 80 3.56 10.03 2.06
N LEU A 81 3.41 11.33 1.85
CA LEU A 81 2.43 11.90 0.95
C LEU A 81 3.17 12.41 -0.27
N GLY A 82 2.74 12.02 -1.45
CA GLY A 82 3.53 12.28 -2.65
C GLY A 82 2.72 12.25 -3.92
N ARG A 83 3.39 12.58 -5.02
CA ARG A 83 2.86 12.41 -6.36
C ARG A 83 3.66 11.34 -7.08
N ASP A 84 2.96 10.36 -7.63
CA ASP A 84 3.53 9.37 -8.52
C ASP A 84 2.88 9.50 -9.90
N GLU A 85 3.72 9.73 -10.92
CA GLU A 85 3.30 10.05 -12.28
C GLU A 85 2.26 11.19 -12.34
N ARG A 86 0.96 10.84 -12.36
CA ARG A 86 -0.15 11.79 -12.48
C ARG A 86 -0.99 11.89 -11.21
N HIS A 87 -0.84 10.99 -10.25
CA HIS A 87 -1.75 10.84 -9.13
C HIS A 87 -1.07 11.10 -7.79
N TRP A 88 -1.80 11.71 -6.87
CA TRP A 88 -1.34 11.77 -5.48
C TRP A 88 -1.49 10.41 -4.79
N PHE A 89 -0.64 10.14 -3.82
CA PHE A 89 -0.71 8.96 -2.98
C PHE A 89 -0.41 9.31 -1.52
N ALA A 90 -0.88 8.44 -0.63
CA ALA A 90 -0.53 8.42 0.78
C ALA A 90 -0.10 6.99 1.12
N ALA A 91 1.06 6.85 1.76
CA ALA A 91 1.57 5.55 2.21
C ALA A 91 1.98 5.65 3.68
N ALA A 92 1.55 4.70 4.49
CA ALA A 92 2.04 4.56 5.85
C ALA A 92 3.51 4.13 5.85
N VAL A 93 4.31 4.77 6.71
CA VAL A 93 5.76 4.61 6.71
C VAL A 93 6.20 3.78 7.92
N PRO A 94 6.94 2.68 7.70
CA PRO A 94 7.50 1.89 8.79
C PRO A 94 8.70 2.60 9.44
N GLY A 95 8.84 2.41 10.76
CA GLY A 95 10.03 2.78 11.51
C GLY A 95 10.02 4.16 12.19
N ASP A 96 10.43 4.16 13.46
CA ASP A 96 10.51 5.36 14.30
C ASP A 96 11.63 6.33 13.90
N GLY A 97 12.62 5.85 13.12
CA GLY A 97 13.77 6.62 12.67
C GLY A 97 13.50 7.60 11.53
N VAL A 98 12.38 7.49 10.81
CA VAL A 98 12.08 8.35 9.65
C VAL A 98 11.89 9.80 10.07
N ARG A 99 12.59 10.72 9.40
CA ARG A 99 12.57 12.16 9.72
C ARG A 99 12.39 13.06 8.50
N ASP A 100 12.52 12.51 7.30
CA ASP A 100 12.51 13.25 6.05
C ASP A 100 12.00 12.39 4.89
N VAL A 101 11.76 13.01 3.73
CA VAL A 101 11.25 12.31 2.54
C VAL A 101 12.22 11.19 2.09
N ARG A 102 13.53 11.40 2.22
CA ARG A 102 14.55 10.43 1.81
C ARG A 102 14.46 9.14 2.64
N SER A 103 14.44 9.28 3.96
CA SER A 103 14.32 8.17 4.91
C SER A 103 12.96 7.49 4.82
N ALA A 104 11.89 8.23 4.53
CA ALA A 104 10.57 7.66 4.29
C ALA A 104 10.55 6.78 3.02
N MET A 105 11.07 7.28 1.89
CA MET A 105 11.20 6.50 0.66
C MET A 105 12.07 5.25 0.86
N ALA A 106 13.21 5.39 1.54
CA ALA A 106 14.10 4.26 1.84
C ALA A 106 13.42 3.21 2.71
N SER A 107 12.62 3.62 3.71
CA SER A 107 11.91 2.69 4.59
C SER A 107 10.81 1.89 3.86
N LEU A 108 10.26 2.43 2.77
CA LEU A 108 9.24 1.78 1.94
C LEU A 108 9.84 0.80 0.92
N LEU A 109 11.15 0.90 0.65
CA LEU A 109 11.85 0.06 -0.31
C LEU A 109 11.94 -1.39 0.22
N PRO A 110 11.46 -2.41 -0.51
CA PRO A 110 11.64 -3.81 -0.10
C PRO A 110 13.12 -4.15 0.08
N ALA A 111 13.46 -4.97 1.09
CA ALA A 111 14.87 -5.30 1.34
C ALA A 111 15.48 -6.06 0.15
N GLU A 112 14.66 -6.84 -0.55
CA GLU A 112 15.04 -7.68 -1.67
C GLU A 112 15.39 -6.89 -2.94
N VAL A 113 15.08 -5.58 -2.98
CA VAL A 113 15.40 -4.71 -4.12
C VAL A 113 16.53 -3.73 -3.82
N GLU A 114 17.05 -3.71 -2.58
CA GLU A 114 18.15 -2.83 -2.22
C GLU A 114 19.40 -3.14 -3.06
N GLY A 115 20.02 -2.08 -3.62
CA GLY A 115 21.18 -2.22 -4.51
C GLY A 115 20.89 -2.84 -5.87
N ARG A 116 19.63 -3.11 -6.23
CA ARG A 116 19.22 -3.71 -7.50
C ARG A 116 18.49 -2.70 -8.37
N SER A 117 18.62 -2.82 -9.68
CA SER A 117 17.78 -2.07 -10.62
C SER A 117 16.37 -2.64 -10.63
N TYR A 118 15.37 -1.77 -10.54
CA TYR A 118 13.97 -2.15 -10.54
C TYR A 118 13.12 -1.16 -11.33
N THR A 119 11.99 -1.63 -11.83
CA THR A 119 10.87 -0.78 -12.27
C THR A 119 9.86 -0.70 -11.14
N ARG A 120 9.27 0.46 -10.88
CA ARG A 120 8.21 0.63 -9.88
C ARG A 120 6.93 1.13 -10.53
N GLN A 121 5.78 0.63 -10.10
CA GLN A 121 4.46 1.17 -10.44
C GLN A 121 3.56 1.06 -9.20
N GLY A 122 3.14 2.20 -8.64
CA GLY A 122 2.42 2.21 -7.38
C GLY A 122 3.20 1.49 -6.27
N GLU A 123 2.54 0.60 -5.54
CA GLU A 123 3.16 -0.17 -4.45
C GLU A 123 4.06 -1.33 -4.91
N TRP A 124 4.15 -1.58 -6.22
CA TRP A 124 4.83 -2.75 -6.78
C TRP A 124 6.21 -2.43 -7.33
N PHE A 125 7.17 -3.29 -6.99
CA PHE A 125 8.55 -3.27 -7.46
C PHE A 125 8.81 -4.51 -8.31
N PHE A 126 9.34 -4.31 -9.51
CA PHE A 126 9.62 -5.34 -10.50
C PHE A 126 11.13 -5.44 -10.71
N VAL A 127 11.73 -6.54 -10.32
CA VAL A 127 13.17 -6.76 -10.45
C VAL A 127 13.45 -7.84 -11.49
N ARG A 128 14.23 -7.51 -12.52
CA ARG A 128 14.56 -8.46 -13.58
C ARG A 128 15.22 -9.72 -13.00
N VAL A 129 14.76 -10.88 -13.44
CA VAL A 129 15.38 -12.19 -13.15
C VAL A 129 15.87 -12.83 -14.43
N ARG A 130 17.02 -13.50 -14.40
CA ARG A 130 17.58 -14.14 -15.60
C ARG A 130 16.78 -15.37 -15.99
N ASP A 131 16.44 -16.20 -15.01
CA ASP A 131 15.87 -17.51 -15.25
C ASP A 131 14.57 -17.71 -14.47
N VAL A 132 13.56 -18.16 -15.20
CA VAL A 132 12.32 -18.73 -14.69
C VAL A 132 12.24 -20.13 -15.32
N PRO A 133 11.85 -21.18 -14.56
CA PRO A 133 11.79 -22.53 -15.11
C PRO A 133 10.97 -22.56 -16.43
N PRO A 134 11.49 -23.20 -17.49
CA PRO A 134 10.86 -23.17 -18.82
C PRO A 134 9.48 -23.85 -18.86
N ASP A 135 9.22 -24.73 -17.89
CA ASP A 135 7.99 -25.49 -17.68
C ASP A 135 7.03 -24.82 -16.67
N ALA A 136 7.36 -23.63 -16.18
CA ALA A 136 6.52 -22.98 -15.19
C ALA A 136 5.21 -22.50 -15.81
N LEU A 137 4.09 -22.94 -15.21
CA LEU A 137 2.76 -22.52 -15.60
C LEU A 137 2.59 -21.02 -15.35
N TYR A 138 2.18 -20.29 -16.38
CA TYR A 138 1.82 -18.89 -16.28
C TYR A 138 0.44 -18.66 -16.87
N PHE A 139 -0.19 -17.61 -16.39
CA PHE A 139 -1.53 -17.19 -16.78
C PHE A 139 -1.48 -15.81 -17.40
N ARG A 140 -2.50 -15.49 -18.19
CA ARG A 140 -2.60 -14.20 -18.90
C ARG A 140 -3.71 -13.35 -18.32
N HIS A 141 -3.48 -12.04 -18.27
CA HIS A 141 -4.45 -11.06 -17.77
C HIS A 141 -4.85 -11.33 -16.31
N GLU A 142 -3.86 -11.67 -15.50
CA GLU A 142 -4.07 -11.94 -14.09
C GLU A 142 -3.95 -10.67 -13.24
N PRO A 143 -4.76 -10.52 -12.19
CA PRO A 143 -4.62 -9.43 -11.25
C PRO A 143 -3.45 -9.65 -10.30
N LEU A 144 -2.68 -8.60 -10.05
CA LEU A 144 -1.78 -8.43 -8.93
C LEU A 144 -2.46 -7.49 -7.92
N SER A 145 -2.79 -8.03 -6.75
CA SER A 145 -3.66 -7.39 -5.77
C SER A 145 -3.05 -7.44 -4.38
N ARG A 146 -3.35 -6.43 -3.56
CA ARG A 146 -3.05 -6.44 -2.12
C ARG A 146 -4.28 -6.86 -1.30
N GLY A 147 -5.17 -7.66 -1.87
CA GLY A 147 -6.40 -8.09 -1.22
C GLY A 147 -7.61 -7.16 -1.44
N ALA A 148 -8.60 -7.29 -0.55
CA ALA A 148 -9.94 -6.73 -0.73
C ALA A 148 -9.95 -5.20 -0.80
N GLY A 149 -10.72 -4.63 -1.73
CA GLY A 149 -10.84 -3.17 -1.91
C GLY A 149 -9.67 -2.51 -2.66
N SER A 150 -8.62 -3.26 -3.02
CA SER A 150 -7.55 -2.74 -3.86
C SER A 150 -7.96 -2.67 -5.33
N LYS A 151 -7.31 -1.77 -6.07
CA LYS A 151 -7.42 -1.70 -7.53
C LYS A 151 -6.27 -2.54 -8.07
N PRO A 152 -6.54 -3.72 -8.66
CA PRO A 152 -5.48 -4.63 -9.05
C PRO A 152 -4.71 -4.07 -10.25
N HIS A 153 -3.42 -4.39 -10.31
CA HIS A 153 -2.63 -4.24 -11.52
C HIS A 153 -2.90 -5.45 -12.41
N LEU A 154 -3.24 -5.24 -13.67
CA LEU A 154 -3.46 -6.32 -14.62
C LEU A 154 -2.15 -6.65 -15.31
N CYS A 155 -1.65 -7.88 -15.10
CA CYS A 155 -0.44 -8.39 -15.69
C CYS A 155 -0.75 -9.12 -17.00
N GLU A 156 -0.03 -8.80 -18.08
CA GLU A 156 -0.15 -9.52 -19.35
C GLU A 156 0.16 -11.00 -19.17
N GLU A 157 1.28 -11.33 -18.53
CA GLU A 157 1.66 -12.68 -18.14
C GLU A 157 2.16 -12.71 -16.70
N LEU A 158 1.60 -13.61 -15.90
CA LEU A 158 1.87 -13.76 -14.47
C LEU A 158 2.12 -15.22 -14.12
N MET A 159 3.18 -15.46 -13.36
CA MET A 159 3.55 -16.77 -12.84
C MET A 159 3.59 -16.71 -11.31
N ARG A 160 3.06 -17.76 -10.68
CA ARG A 160 3.07 -17.96 -9.23
C ARG A 160 3.80 -19.26 -8.91
N ARG A 161 4.63 -19.25 -7.87
CA ARG A 161 5.40 -20.42 -7.42
C ARG A 161 5.38 -20.52 -5.90
N GLY A 162 5.12 -21.72 -5.36
CA GLY A 162 5.08 -21.93 -3.92
C GLY A 162 3.98 -21.13 -3.21
N GLY A 163 4.23 -20.76 -1.96
CA GLY A 163 3.26 -20.14 -1.06
C GLY A 163 2.42 -21.16 -0.29
N THR A 164 1.60 -20.65 0.62
CA THR A 164 0.73 -21.43 1.50
C THR A 164 -0.71 -21.11 1.20
N THR A 165 -1.52 -22.13 0.92
CA THR A 165 -2.97 -21.98 0.78
C THR A 165 -3.57 -21.51 2.12
N VAL A 166 -4.32 -20.41 2.09
CA VAL A 166 -4.98 -19.81 3.24
C VAL A 166 -6.46 -19.52 2.93
N MET A 167 -7.29 -19.56 3.95
CA MET A 167 -8.69 -19.16 3.93
C MET A 167 -8.82 -17.72 4.44
N VAL A 168 -9.33 -16.83 3.60
CA VAL A 168 -9.42 -15.38 3.86
C VAL A 168 -10.88 -14.97 4.00
N SER A 169 -11.16 -14.09 4.96
CA SER A 169 -12.46 -13.44 5.16
C SER A 169 -12.26 -11.98 5.56
N PRO A 170 -13.31 -11.12 5.58
CA PRO A 170 -13.17 -9.76 6.11
C PRO A 170 -12.67 -9.70 7.56
N ALA A 171 -12.99 -10.72 8.37
CA ALA A 171 -12.51 -10.85 9.74
C ALA A 171 -11.07 -11.39 9.82
N HIS A 172 -10.62 -12.13 8.80
CA HIS A 172 -9.28 -12.70 8.69
C HIS A 172 -8.59 -12.22 7.40
N PRO A 173 -8.23 -10.93 7.30
CA PRO A 173 -7.75 -10.32 6.07
C PRO A 173 -6.35 -10.79 5.63
N ASN A 174 -5.61 -11.49 6.49
CA ASN A 174 -4.31 -12.11 6.19
C ASN A 174 -4.39 -13.61 5.88
N GLY A 175 -5.60 -14.16 5.94
CA GLY A 175 -5.83 -15.58 5.82
C GLY A 175 -5.35 -16.40 7.02
N ILE A 176 -6.09 -17.46 7.32
CA ILE A 176 -5.70 -18.52 8.24
C ILE A 176 -5.45 -19.79 7.45
N ASP A 177 -4.56 -20.67 7.92
CA ASP A 177 -4.32 -21.93 7.20
C ASP A 177 -5.53 -22.88 7.30
N ALA A 178 -5.46 -24.02 6.59
CA ALA A 178 -6.56 -24.98 6.55
C ALA A 178 -6.90 -25.57 7.94
N VAL A 179 -5.91 -25.74 8.82
CA VAL A 179 -6.08 -26.32 10.17
C VAL A 179 -6.74 -25.30 11.10
N GLU A 180 -6.26 -24.06 11.07
CA GLU A 180 -6.84 -22.95 11.79
C GLU A 180 -8.28 -22.69 11.35
N TYR A 181 -8.53 -22.72 10.04
CA TYR A 181 -9.88 -22.61 9.48
C TYR A 181 -10.82 -23.70 9.99
N GLN A 182 -10.41 -24.97 9.91
CA GLN A 182 -11.23 -26.07 10.39
C GLN A 182 -11.54 -25.96 11.89
N THR A 183 -10.54 -25.55 12.67
CA THR A 183 -10.70 -25.37 14.13
C THR A 183 -11.68 -24.23 14.43
N LEU A 184 -11.57 -23.11 13.73
CA LEU A 184 -12.49 -21.97 13.88
C LEU A 184 -13.93 -22.37 13.56
N ILE A 185 -14.16 -22.99 12.40
CA ILE A 185 -15.50 -23.41 11.96
C ILE A 185 -16.10 -24.46 12.91
N ALA A 186 -15.29 -25.33 13.51
CA ALA A 186 -15.75 -26.29 14.49
C ALA A 186 -16.09 -25.66 15.85
N SER A 187 -15.36 -24.61 16.25
CA SER A 187 -15.52 -23.95 17.56
C SER A 187 -16.58 -22.85 17.58
N ASP A 188 -16.86 -22.23 16.43
CA ASP A 188 -17.81 -21.13 16.26
C ASP A 188 -18.78 -21.44 15.10
N PRO A 189 -20.03 -21.82 15.42
CA PRO A 189 -21.06 -22.14 14.43
C PRO A 189 -21.45 -20.98 13.51
N ASP A 190 -21.12 -19.73 13.82
CA ASP A 190 -21.39 -18.58 12.95
C ASP A 190 -20.21 -18.22 12.05
N ALA A 191 -19.01 -18.73 12.32
CA ALA A 191 -17.81 -18.38 11.58
C ALA A 191 -17.86 -18.76 10.09
N TRP A 192 -18.63 -19.78 9.69
CA TRP A 192 -18.76 -20.15 8.26
C TRP A 192 -19.41 -19.05 7.41
N ARG A 193 -20.15 -18.13 8.03
CA ARG A 193 -20.85 -17.02 7.35
C ARG A 193 -19.95 -15.85 6.97
N LEU A 194 -18.66 -15.90 7.32
CA LEU A 194 -17.71 -14.80 7.12
C LEU A 194 -17.24 -14.62 5.67
N ASN A 195 -17.97 -15.10 4.66
CA ASN A 195 -17.64 -14.93 3.23
C ASN A 195 -16.20 -15.37 2.89
N TRP A 196 -15.88 -16.61 3.20
CA TRP A 196 -14.54 -17.17 2.99
C TRP A 196 -14.18 -17.33 1.52
N ARG A 197 -12.89 -17.13 1.22
CA ARG A 197 -12.26 -17.43 -0.06
C ARG A 197 -10.91 -18.09 0.17
N GLN A 198 -10.56 -19.03 -0.70
CA GLN A 198 -9.23 -19.62 -0.71
C GLN A 198 -8.28 -18.70 -1.49
N MET A 199 -7.10 -18.42 -0.93
CA MET A 199 -6.02 -17.65 -1.54
C MET A 199 -4.66 -18.30 -1.24
N VAL A 200 -3.58 -17.83 -1.85
CA VAL A 200 -2.21 -18.23 -1.57
C VAL A 200 -1.48 -17.05 -0.92
N ARG A 201 -0.88 -17.31 0.25
CA ARG A 201 -0.03 -16.36 0.96
C ARG A 201 1.45 -16.66 0.68
N ASP A 202 2.28 -15.62 0.67
CA ASP A 202 3.74 -15.72 0.52
C ASP A 202 4.18 -16.44 -0.77
N ALA A 203 3.30 -16.44 -1.78
CA ALA A 203 3.62 -16.98 -3.10
C ALA A 203 4.73 -16.16 -3.75
N GLU A 204 5.60 -16.86 -4.46
CA GLU A 204 6.53 -16.23 -5.34
C GLU A 204 5.83 -15.78 -6.64
N VAL A 205 5.67 -14.47 -6.83
CA VAL A 205 5.10 -13.88 -8.05
C VAL A 205 6.13 -13.31 -9.01
N PHE A 206 5.92 -13.57 -10.29
CA PHE A 206 6.72 -13.08 -11.40
C PHE A 206 5.82 -12.58 -12.51
N ALA A 207 6.18 -11.46 -13.13
CA ALA A 207 5.41 -10.85 -14.21
C ALA A 207 6.31 -10.53 -15.42
N ARG A 208 5.72 -10.53 -16.61
CA ARG A 208 6.35 -9.99 -17.83
C ARG A 208 5.30 -9.41 -18.77
N GLY A 209 5.76 -8.65 -19.76
CA GLY A 209 4.88 -7.95 -20.70
C GLY A 209 4.31 -6.67 -20.09
N ASP A 210 3.11 -6.28 -20.52
CA ASP A 210 2.45 -5.06 -20.05
C ASP A 210 1.88 -5.22 -18.64
N ILE A 211 2.12 -4.22 -17.80
CA ILE A 211 1.45 -4.07 -16.50
C ILE A 211 0.57 -2.83 -16.54
N ARG A 212 -0.74 -3.05 -16.42
CA ARG A 212 -1.77 -2.01 -16.58
C ARG A 212 -2.43 -1.72 -15.24
N HIS A 213 -2.57 -0.44 -14.93
CA HIS A 213 -3.35 0.02 -13.79
C HIS A 213 -4.12 1.27 -14.17
N ARG A 214 -5.33 1.45 -13.63
CA ARG A 214 -6.19 2.57 -14.03
C ARG A 214 -5.66 3.95 -13.59
N ASP A 215 -4.87 3.97 -12.51
CA ASP A 215 -4.28 5.19 -11.95
C ASP A 215 -2.77 5.30 -12.26
N HIS A 216 -2.20 4.44 -13.11
CA HIS A 216 -0.78 4.51 -13.51
C HIS A 216 -0.61 4.29 -15.00
N ARG A 217 0.44 4.85 -15.58
CA ARG A 217 0.81 4.60 -16.97
C ARG A 217 1.24 3.15 -17.11
N THR A 218 0.79 2.48 -18.17
CA THR A 218 1.25 1.13 -18.50
C THR A 218 2.77 1.09 -18.60
N ILE A 219 3.39 0.13 -17.90
CA ILE A 219 4.81 -0.19 -18.03
C ILE A 219 4.97 -1.48 -18.83
N ARG A 220 6.09 -1.61 -19.56
CA ARG A 220 6.46 -2.82 -20.30
C ARG A 220 7.65 -3.49 -19.60
N LEU A 221 7.47 -4.73 -19.18
CA LEU A 221 8.51 -5.56 -18.57
C LEU A 221 9.14 -6.48 -19.62
N ASN A 222 10.39 -6.19 -19.99
CA ASN A 222 11.14 -7.00 -20.95
C ASN A 222 11.68 -8.27 -20.28
N GLY A 223 11.00 -9.40 -20.49
CA GLY A 223 11.29 -10.68 -19.84
C GLY A 223 10.77 -10.75 -18.41
N TRP A 224 11.04 -11.87 -17.73
CA TRP A 224 10.54 -12.12 -16.37
C TRP A 224 11.14 -11.18 -15.33
N HIS A 225 10.26 -10.62 -14.50
CA HIS A 225 10.60 -9.84 -13.32
C HIS A 225 9.96 -10.47 -12.10
N ARG A 226 10.74 -10.52 -11.03
CA ARG A 226 10.28 -10.84 -9.69
C ARG A 226 9.50 -9.66 -9.12
N VAL A 227 8.33 -9.93 -8.56
CA VAL A 227 7.43 -8.91 -8.02
C VAL A 227 7.59 -8.82 -6.51
N TYR A 228 7.73 -7.60 -5.99
CA TYR A 228 7.76 -7.30 -4.56
C TYR A 228 6.77 -6.18 -4.24
N LEU A 229 6.06 -6.31 -3.12
CA LEU A 229 5.24 -5.24 -2.55
C LEU A 229 6.12 -4.34 -1.67
N ASN A 230 5.82 -3.04 -1.63
CA ASN A 230 6.44 -2.10 -0.70
C ASN A 230 6.34 -2.55 0.78
N ARG A 231 7.03 -1.83 1.65
CA ARG A 231 7.09 -2.14 3.09
C ARG A 231 6.00 -1.49 3.93
N GLU A 232 4.94 -0.94 3.32
CA GLU A 232 3.87 -0.23 4.03
C GLU A 232 3.20 -1.11 5.10
N ARG A 233 3.01 -2.40 4.81
CA ARG A 233 2.44 -3.39 5.75
C ARG A 233 3.20 -3.54 7.07
N PHE A 234 4.46 -3.08 7.15
CA PHE A 234 5.27 -3.10 8.36
C PHE A 234 5.13 -1.83 9.22
N ALA A 235 4.35 -0.85 8.77
CA ALA A 235 4.01 0.31 9.60
C ALA A 235 2.97 -0.10 10.65
N ALA A 236 3.21 0.26 11.92
CA ALA A 236 2.36 -0.14 13.05
C ALA A 236 0.89 0.29 12.91
N HIS A 237 0.65 1.35 12.13
CA HIS A 237 -0.66 1.96 11.88
C HIS A 237 -1.22 1.66 10.48
N ALA A 238 -0.52 0.85 9.68
CA ALA A 238 -1.07 0.36 8.41
C ALA A 238 -1.95 -0.86 8.66
N PRO A 239 -2.98 -1.08 7.82
CA PRO A 239 -3.60 -2.39 7.72
C PRO A 239 -2.52 -3.43 7.44
N GLN A 240 -2.34 -4.37 8.37
CA GLN A 240 -1.46 -5.51 8.14
C GLN A 240 -2.14 -6.38 7.10
N ILE A 241 -1.83 -6.14 5.82
CA ILE A 241 -2.33 -6.95 4.71
C ILE A 241 -1.16 -7.76 4.16
N ALA A 242 -1.29 -9.07 4.26
CA ALA A 242 -0.40 -10.03 3.65
C ALA A 242 -0.52 -9.92 2.12
N PHE A 243 0.58 -10.26 1.44
CA PHE A 243 0.50 -10.49 0.00
C PHE A 243 -0.33 -11.76 -0.21
N LEU A 244 -1.57 -11.55 -0.62
CA LEU A 244 -2.58 -12.59 -0.83
C LEU A 244 -2.96 -12.60 -2.30
N ASP A 245 -2.78 -13.76 -2.90
CA ASP A 245 -2.99 -13.99 -4.32
C ASP A 245 -3.95 -15.16 -4.56
#